data_AF-A0A495R929-F1
#
_entry.id   AF-A0A495R929-F1
#
_cell.length_a   1.000
_cell.length_b   1.000
_cell.length_c   1.000
_cell.angle_alpha   90.00
_cell.angle_beta   90.00
_cell.angle_gamma   90.00
#
_symmetry.space_group_name_H-M   'P 1'
#
loop_
_entity.id
_entity.type
_entity.pdbx_description
1 polymer ?
#
loop_
_entity_poly.entity_id
_entity_poly.type
_entity_poly.pdbx_seq_one_letter_code
_entity_poly.pdbx_strand_id
1 'polypeptide(L)'
;MERRWRILGGCGLIAGIFLFVQLGALALVQPFESAGYQAVEDPSDPTNSLMYIGAILVATAVMLLAFRYDVDQLIRGLIVFSAAWLSLYVFQVLVPPVFTYAGLNVGAVLLALGLGTALLVYPEWYVIDSAGAVMGAAAAGLFGISFGVLPALVLLTVLAVYDAISVYGTEHMLTLASGVMDLRVPVVLVIPMTLSYSYLDATTPNPTAEDETSDDSAAANDDTEATTGTGEADESDDVHADPLERDALFIGLGDAIIPSILVASAAFFASSDVLSVFGVPLPALTAMVGSYLGLTILLWMVLKGRAHAGLPLLNGGTIAGYIVGALATGISLVDALGLGPYL
;
A
#
# COMPACT_ATOMS: atom_id res chain seq x y z
N MET A 1 -18.73 17.84 15.70
CA MET A 1 -17.30 17.81 16.08
C MET A 1 -16.69 16.43 15.94
N GLU A 2 -17.40 15.37 16.37
CA GLU A 2 -16.95 13.97 16.25
C GLU A 2 -16.55 13.55 14.83
N ARG A 3 -17.31 13.95 13.80
CA ARG A 3 -17.02 13.67 12.39
C ARG A 3 -15.63 14.14 11.95
N ARG A 4 -15.22 15.36 12.32
CA ARG A 4 -13.91 15.90 11.94
C ARG A 4 -12.76 15.17 12.64
N TRP A 5 -12.97 14.76 13.89
CA TRP A 5 -11.98 13.99 14.65
C TRP A 5 -11.81 12.57 14.12
N ARG A 6 -12.88 11.92 13.68
CA ARG A 6 -12.82 10.59 13.04
C ARG A 6 -12.02 10.64 11.74
N ILE A 7 -12.32 11.61 10.86
CA ILE A 7 -11.58 11.83 9.61
C ILE A 7 -10.10 12.11 9.90
N LEU A 8 -9.81 13.02 10.83
CA LEU A 8 -8.44 13.37 11.17
C LEU A 8 -7.68 12.17 11.77
N GLY A 9 -8.37 11.34 12.56
CA GLY A 9 -7.84 10.08 13.08
C GLY A 9 -7.50 9.09 11.98
N GLY A 10 -8.42 8.85 11.04
CA GLY A 10 -8.19 7.97 9.89
C GLY A 10 -7.04 8.46 9.01
N CYS A 11 -7.04 9.74 8.62
CA CYS A 11 -5.93 10.35 7.88
C CYS A 11 -4.60 10.26 8.65
N GLY A 12 -4.64 10.43 9.97
CA GLY A 12 -3.48 10.28 10.84
C GLY A 12 -2.94 8.85 10.87
N LEU A 13 -3.82 7.85 10.92
CA LEU A 13 -3.43 6.43 10.86
C LEU A 13 -2.78 6.09 9.51
N ILE A 14 -3.36 6.54 8.40
CA ILE A 14 -2.80 6.38 7.05
C ILE A 14 -1.40 7.00 6.99
N ALA A 15 -1.28 8.26 7.40
CA ALA A 15 0.00 8.96 7.43
C ALA A 15 1.03 8.26 8.33
N GLY A 16 0.59 7.68 9.45
CA GLY A 16 1.43 6.90 10.37
C GLY A 16 1.92 5.59 9.78
N ILE A 17 1.08 4.86 9.05
CA ILE A 17 1.48 3.63 8.35
C ILE A 17 2.48 3.95 7.24
N PHE A 18 2.21 4.99 6.44
CA PHE A 18 3.17 5.47 5.43
C PHE A 18 4.52 5.83 6.06
N LEU A 19 4.49 6.45 7.24
CA LEU A 19 5.71 6.85 7.95
C LEU A 19 6.49 5.63 8.40
N PHE A 20 5.79 4.66 8.98
CA PHE A 20 6.38 3.41 9.42
C PHE A 20 7.01 2.66 8.25
N VAL A 21 6.34 2.57 7.09
CA VAL A 21 6.88 1.93 5.89
C VAL A 21 8.15 2.63 5.42
N GLN A 22 8.15 3.97 5.33
CA GLN A 22 9.33 4.74 4.89
C GLN A 22 10.49 4.63 5.87
N LEU A 23 10.25 4.86 7.16
CA LEU A 23 11.29 4.79 8.19
C LEU A 23 11.80 3.35 8.37
N GLY A 24 10.90 2.37 8.29
CA GLY A 24 11.25 0.95 8.30
C GLY A 24 12.13 0.58 7.12
N ALA A 25 11.77 1.02 5.91
CA ALA A 25 12.60 0.80 4.72
C ALA A 25 14.00 1.41 4.89
N LEU A 26 14.09 2.67 5.33
CA LEU A 26 15.36 3.36 5.60
C LEU A 26 16.20 2.62 6.65
N ALA A 27 15.58 2.15 7.74
CA ALA A 27 16.27 1.40 8.78
C ALA A 27 16.76 0.02 8.29
N LEU A 28 16.10 -0.55 7.28
CA LEU A 28 16.43 -1.87 6.71
C LEU A 28 17.45 -1.80 5.57
N VAL A 29 17.72 -0.63 4.98
CA VAL A 29 18.69 -0.46 3.87
C VAL A 29 20.06 -1.07 4.21
N GLN A 30 20.74 -0.58 5.25
CA GLN A 30 22.08 -1.03 5.62
C GLN A 30 22.08 -2.50 6.08
N PRO A 31 21.15 -2.92 6.95
CA PRO A 31 21.14 -4.31 7.38
C PRO A 31 20.83 -5.30 6.25
N PHE A 32 20.00 -4.96 5.27
CA PHE A 32 19.74 -5.80 4.08
C PHE A 32 20.92 -5.88 3.13
N GLU A 33 21.64 -4.78 2.92
CA GLU A 33 22.87 -4.78 2.13
C GLU A 33 23.93 -5.69 2.79
N SER A 34 24.14 -5.56 4.11
CA SER A 34 25.07 -6.40 4.86
C SER A 34 24.70 -7.89 4.87
N ALA A 35 23.41 -8.21 4.74
CA ALA A 35 22.90 -9.57 4.63
C ALA A 35 22.97 -10.13 3.19
N GLY A 36 23.40 -9.32 2.21
CA GLY A 36 23.53 -9.73 0.81
C GLY A 36 22.19 -9.91 0.12
N TYR A 37 21.15 -9.17 0.52
CA TYR A 37 19.80 -9.27 -0.06
C TYR A 37 19.59 -8.46 -1.34
N GLN A 38 20.63 -7.81 -1.86
CA GLN A 38 20.55 -7.11 -3.14
C GLN A 38 20.29 -8.12 -4.26
N ALA A 39 19.16 -7.95 -4.96
CA ALA A 39 18.67 -8.96 -5.90
C ALA A 39 19.31 -8.87 -7.30
N VAL A 40 19.96 -7.75 -7.63
CA VAL A 40 20.53 -7.48 -8.96
C VAL A 40 22.02 -7.19 -8.88
N GLU A 41 22.75 -7.57 -9.92
CA GLU A 41 24.20 -7.38 -10.02
C GLU A 41 24.57 -5.90 -10.25
N ASP A 42 23.89 -5.23 -11.18
CA ASP A 42 24.07 -3.80 -11.46
C ASP A 42 22.76 -3.05 -11.16
N PRO A 43 22.62 -2.42 -9.98
CA PRO A 43 21.44 -1.63 -9.64
C PRO A 43 21.20 -0.41 -10.52
N SER A 44 22.19 0.06 -11.28
CA SER A 44 22.08 1.28 -12.08
C SER A 44 21.50 1.07 -13.49
N ASP A 45 21.39 -0.19 -13.92
CA ASP A 45 20.84 -0.56 -15.23
C ASP A 45 19.30 -0.33 -15.29
N PRO A 46 18.79 0.56 -16.17
CA PRO A 46 17.35 0.80 -16.35
C PRO A 46 16.57 -0.42 -16.85
N THR A 47 17.25 -1.43 -17.42
CA THR A 47 16.63 -2.69 -17.84
C THR A 47 16.03 -3.45 -16.66
N ASN A 48 16.57 -3.25 -15.44
CA ASN A 48 16.02 -3.82 -14.22
C ASN A 48 14.56 -3.39 -13.99
N SER A 49 14.21 -2.13 -14.29
CA SER A 49 12.83 -1.64 -14.17
C SER A 49 11.91 -2.36 -15.14
N LEU A 50 12.36 -2.62 -16.37
CA LEU A 50 11.60 -3.36 -17.37
C LEU A 50 11.38 -4.81 -16.97
N MET A 51 12.42 -5.49 -16.47
CA MET A 51 12.32 -6.85 -15.94
C MET A 51 11.32 -6.92 -14.80
N TYR A 52 11.35 -5.94 -13.89
CA TYR A 52 10.44 -5.87 -12.75
C TYR A 52 8.99 -5.58 -13.17
N ILE A 53 8.76 -4.65 -14.11
CA ILE A 53 7.43 -4.43 -14.69
C ILE A 53 6.92 -5.73 -15.32
N GLY A 54 7.76 -6.45 -16.07
CA GLY A 54 7.42 -7.77 -16.63
C GLY A 54 7.05 -8.77 -15.54
N ALA A 55 7.81 -8.85 -14.46
CA ALA A 55 7.53 -9.72 -13.33
C ALA A 55 6.22 -9.37 -12.62
N ILE A 56 5.91 -8.08 -12.43
CA ILE A 56 4.61 -7.63 -11.91
C ILE A 56 3.49 -8.08 -12.84
N LEU A 57 3.61 -7.88 -14.15
CA LEU A 57 2.59 -8.30 -15.11
C LEU A 57 2.35 -9.81 -15.07
N VAL A 58 3.41 -10.62 -14.95
CA VAL A 58 3.30 -12.07 -14.79
C VAL A 58 2.62 -12.43 -13.48
N ALA A 59 3.02 -11.82 -12.36
CA ALA A 59 2.42 -12.07 -11.06
C ALA A 59 0.92 -11.71 -11.05
N THR A 60 0.57 -10.55 -11.64
CA THR A 60 -0.82 -10.13 -11.83
C THR A 60 -1.58 -11.09 -12.72
N ALA A 61 -1.01 -11.55 -13.83
CA ALA A 61 -1.65 -12.52 -14.71
C ALA A 61 -1.91 -13.86 -13.99
N VAL A 62 -0.96 -14.34 -13.20
CA VAL A 62 -1.13 -15.55 -12.37
C VAL A 62 -2.23 -15.34 -11.33
N MET A 63 -2.27 -14.17 -10.69
CA MET A 63 -3.31 -13.82 -9.72
C MET A 63 -4.70 -13.77 -10.36
N LEU A 64 -4.83 -13.10 -11.51
CA LEU A 64 -6.09 -13.04 -12.28
C LEU A 64 -6.53 -14.43 -12.77
N LEU A 65 -5.57 -15.27 -13.16
CA LEU A 65 -5.86 -16.65 -13.54
C LEU A 65 -6.38 -17.45 -12.33
N ALA A 66 -5.78 -17.28 -11.16
CA ALA A 66 -6.24 -17.92 -9.93
C ALA A 66 -7.67 -17.45 -9.56
N PHE A 67 -7.94 -16.14 -9.65
CA PHE A 67 -9.30 -15.62 -9.45
C PHE A 67 -10.30 -16.20 -10.45
N ARG A 68 -9.92 -16.35 -11.72
CA ARG A 68 -10.77 -16.97 -12.74
C ARG A 68 -11.16 -18.43 -12.43
N TYR A 69 -10.38 -19.12 -11.62
CA TYR A 69 -10.67 -20.49 -11.18
C TYR A 69 -11.33 -20.56 -9.79
N ASP A 70 -11.69 -19.41 -9.20
CA ASP A 70 -12.33 -19.29 -7.87
C ASP A 70 -11.56 -20.06 -6.77
N VAL A 71 -10.22 -20.08 -6.86
CA VAL A 71 -9.35 -20.74 -5.88
C VAL A 71 -8.96 -19.82 -4.72
N ASP A 72 -9.95 -19.20 -4.07
CA ASP A 72 -9.77 -18.17 -3.04
C ASP A 72 -8.84 -18.59 -1.90
N GLN A 73 -8.95 -19.83 -1.43
CA GLN A 73 -8.08 -20.36 -0.38
C GLN A 73 -6.61 -20.46 -0.81
N LEU A 74 -6.36 -20.79 -2.09
CA LEU A 74 -5.02 -20.82 -2.66
C LEU A 74 -4.44 -19.41 -2.73
N ILE A 75 -5.23 -18.44 -3.19
CA ILE A 75 -4.82 -17.04 -3.30
C ILE A 75 -4.49 -16.48 -1.91
N ARG A 76 -5.40 -16.66 -0.94
CA ARG A 76 -5.17 -16.25 0.45
C ARG A 76 -3.93 -16.93 1.03
N GLY A 77 -3.77 -18.23 0.82
CA GLY A 77 -2.59 -18.99 1.25
C GLY A 77 -1.29 -18.45 0.64
N LEU A 78 -1.28 -18.16 -0.66
CA LEU A 78 -0.12 -17.61 -1.37
C LEU A 78 0.26 -16.22 -0.85
N ILE A 79 -0.73 -15.35 -0.63
CA ILE A 79 -0.48 -13.99 -0.13
C ILE A 79 0.02 -14.04 1.31
N VAL A 80 -0.59 -14.83 2.19
CA VAL A 80 -0.12 -14.99 3.57
C VAL A 80 1.24 -15.65 3.65
N PHE A 81 1.53 -16.61 2.78
CA PHE A 81 2.86 -17.21 2.66
C PHE A 81 3.90 -16.14 2.24
N SER A 82 3.59 -15.35 1.21
CA SER A 82 4.44 -14.24 0.76
C SER A 82 4.66 -13.21 1.87
N ALA A 83 3.63 -12.91 2.65
CA ALA A 83 3.69 -12.02 3.81
C ALA A 83 4.65 -12.53 4.89
N ALA A 84 4.50 -13.80 5.30
CA ALA A 84 5.37 -14.43 6.27
C ALA A 84 6.81 -14.54 5.74
N TRP A 85 6.98 -14.87 4.47
CA TRP A 85 8.28 -14.98 3.81
C TRP A 85 9.02 -13.64 3.77
N LEU A 86 8.37 -12.55 3.33
CA LEU A 86 9.00 -11.22 3.34
C LEU A 86 9.28 -10.73 4.76
N SER A 87 8.38 -10.98 5.71
CA SER A 87 8.60 -10.65 7.12
C SER A 87 9.79 -11.40 7.71
N LEU A 88 10.09 -12.62 7.23
CA LEU A 88 11.27 -13.36 7.65
C LEU A 88 12.57 -12.62 7.30
N TYR A 89 12.67 -11.96 6.14
CA TYR A 89 13.85 -11.17 5.79
C TYR A 89 14.09 -10.04 6.80
N VAL A 90 13.01 -9.35 7.19
CA VAL A 90 13.05 -8.31 8.23
C VAL A 90 13.49 -8.89 9.57
N PHE A 91 12.83 -9.95 10.03
CA PHE A 91 13.10 -10.51 11.35
C PHE A 91 14.48 -11.16 11.44
N GLN A 92 15.00 -11.75 10.35
CA GLN A 92 16.35 -12.33 10.36
C GLN A 92 17.43 -11.29 10.68
N VAL A 93 17.19 -10.05 10.26
CA VAL A 93 18.15 -8.98 10.36
C VAL A 93 17.94 -8.12 11.62
N LEU A 94 16.68 -7.95 12.05
CA LEU A 94 16.36 -7.18 13.26
C LEU A 94 16.44 -8.00 14.56
N VAL A 95 16.13 -9.29 14.53
CA VAL A 95 16.13 -10.13 15.73
C VAL A 95 17.56 -10.58 16.01
N PRO A 96 18.10 -10.35 17.22
CA PRO A 96 19.41 -10.88 17.59
C PRO A 96 19.46 -12.41 17.43
N PRO A 97 20.50 -12.98 16.80
CA PRO A 97 20.60 -14.41 16.53
C PRO A 97 21.03 -15.20 17.77
N VAL A 98 20.19 -15.20 18.82
CA VAL A 98 20.45 -15.92 20.08
C VAL A 98 20.54 -17.43 19.86
N PHE A 99 19.68 -17.97 18.98
CA PHE A 99 19.70 -19.36 18.56
C PHE A 99 19.54 -19.48 17.05
N THR A 100 20.51 -20.11 16.40
CA THR A 100 20.55 -20.33 14.96
C THR A 100 20.57 -21.82 14.65
N TYR A 101 19.81 -22.23 13.64
CA TYR A 101 19.77 -23.60 13.14
C TYR A 101 19.80 -23.58 11.62
N ALA A 102 20.70 -24.35 11.01
CA ALA A 102 20.91 -24.40 9.55
C ALA A 102 21.10 -23.00 8.91
N GLY A 103 21.74 -22.08 9.62
CA GLY A 103 21.96 -20.70 9.17
C GLY A 103 20.77 -19.76 9.36
N LEU A 104 19.62 -20.24 9.84
CA LEU A 104 18.44 -19.42 10.11
C LEU A 104 18.33 -19.06 11.58
N ASN A 105 18.01 -17.79 11.86
CA ASN A 105 17.64 -17.34 13.20
C ASN A 105 16.26 -17.94 13.56
N VAL A 106 16.24 -18.83 14.55
CA VAL A 106 15.00 -19.52 14.95
C VAL A 106 13.98 -18.55 15.53
N GLY A 107 14.42 -17.50 16.25
CA GLY A 107 13.53 -16.46 16.74
C GLY A 107 12.82 -15.72 15.60
N ALA A 108 13.57 -15.40 14.54
CA ALA A 108 13.02 -14.76 13.35
C ALA A 108 12.00 -15.65 12.62
N VAL A 109 12.30 -16.94 12.47
CA VAL A 109 11.39 -17.92 11.87
C VAL A 109 10.10 -18.04 12.67
N LEU A 110 10.19 -18.13 13.99
CA LEU A 110 9.01 -18.22 14.86
C LEU A 110 8.14 -16.95 14.78
N LEU A 111 8.72 -15.76 14.70
CA LEU A 111 7.97 -14.53 14.52
C LEU A 111 7.29 -14.46 13.14
N ALA A 112 7.98 -14.86 12.07
CA ALA A 112 7.40 -14.91 10.73
C ALA A 112 6.23 -15.89 10.64
N LEU A 113 6.39 -17.10 11.21
CA LEU A 113 5.34 -18.10 11.29
C LEU A 113 4.19 -17.63 12.19
N GLY A 114 4.49 -16.94 13.28
CA GLY A 114 3.48 -16.33 14.16
C GLY A 114 2.64 -15.29 13.43
N LEU A 115 3.27 -14.41 12.66
CA LEU A 115 2.58 -13.41 11.83
C LEU A 115 1.72 -14.06 10.76
N GLY A 116 2.25 -15.06 10.04
CA GLY A 116 1.48 -15.82 9.05
C GLY A 116 0.29 -16.56 9.68
N THR A 117 0.49 -17.18 10.84
CA THR A 117 -0.59 -17.87 11.57
C THR A 117 -1.66 -16.89 12.05
N ALA A 118 -1.26 -15.71 12.55
CA ALA A 118 -2.19 -14.66 12.96
C ALA A 118 -3.07 -14.22 11.78
N LEU A 119 -2.49 -14.02 10.59
CA LEU A 119 -3.26 -13.69 9.37
C LEU A 119 -4.22 -14.80 8.92
N LEU A 120 -3.88 -16.07 9.18
CA LEU A 120 -4.76 -17.20 8.83
C LEU A 120 -5.93 -17.35 9.81
N VAL A 121 -5.65 -17.22 11.11
CA VAL A 121 -6.60 -17.56 12.18
C VAL A 121 -7.43 -16.34 12.62
N TYR A 122 -6.84 -15.14 12.61
CA TYR A 122 -7.45 -13.93 13.14
C TYR A 122 -7.08 -12.67 12.32
N PRO A 123 -7.60 -12.55 11.07
CA PRO A 123 -7.32 -11.44 10.17
C PRO A 123 -8.11 -10.18 10.54
N GLU A 124 -7.88 -9.64 11.74
CA GLU A 124 -8.44 -8.35 12.15
C GLU A 124 -7.67 -7.20 11.50
N TRP A 125 -8.30 -6.02 11.33
CA TRP A 125 -7.72 -4.90 10.58
C TRP A 125 -6.30 -4.52 11.04
N TYR A 126 -6.05 -4.49 12.36
CA TYR A 126 -4.72 -4.13 12.89
C TYR A 126 -3.67 -5.23 12.65
N VAL A 127 -4.08 -6.50 12.53
CA VAL A 127 -3.18 -7.61 12.16
C VAL A 127 -2.80 -7.48 10.69
N ILE A 128 -3.78 -7.20 9.83
CA ILE A 128 -3.58 -6.97 8.41
C ILE A 128 -2.69 -5.75 8.18
N ASP A 129 -2.99 -4.62 8.82
CA ASP A 129 -2.25 -3.37 8.66
C ASP A 129 -0.82 -3.46 9.20
N SER A 130 -0.62 -4.10 10.36
CA SER A 130 0.73 -4.28 10.91
C SER A 130 1.57 -5.24 10.05
N ALA A 131 0.98 -6.34 9.57
CA ALA A 131 1.64 -7.23 8.63
C ALA A 131 1.96 -6.53 7.31
N GLY A 132 1.00 -5.79 6.75
CA GLY A 132 1.17 -4.98 5.55
C GLY A 132 2.26 -3.94 5.70
N ALA A 133 2.32 -3.24 6.84
CA ALA A 133 3.35 -2.24 7.13
C ALA A 133 4.76 -2.86 7.22
N VAL A 134 4.89 -4.03 7.86
CA VAL A 134 6.17 -4.79 7.93
C VAL A 134 6.58 -5.27 6.53
N MET A 135 5.65 -5.87 5.78
CA MET A 135 5.88 -6.30 4.40
C MET A 135 6.27 -5.11 3.51
N GLY A 136 5.62 -3.97 3.70
CA GLY A 136 5.85 -2.78 2.91
C GLY A 136 7.23 -2.17 3.17
N ALA A 137 7.65 -2.10 4.44
CA ALA A 137 9.01 -1.72 4.81
C ALA A 137 10.05 -2.69 4.23
N ALA A 138 9.79 -4.00 4.29
CA ALA A 138 10.64 -5.03 3.70
C ALA A 138 10.80 -4.84 2.18
N ALA A 139 9.68 -4.73 1.47
CA ALA A 139 9.65 -4.58 0.02
C ALA A 139 10.32 -3.28 -0.41
N ALA A 140 9.97 -2.15 0.20
CA ALA A 140 10.58 -0.86 -0.10
C ALA A 140 12.09 -0.84 0.18
N GLY A 141 12.54 -1.47 1.27
CA GLY A 141 13.97 -1.62 1.58
C GLY A 141 14.70 -2.49 0.55
N LEU A 142 14.16 -3.68 0.24
CA LEU A 142 14.74 -4.61 -0.75
C LEU A 142 14.84 -4.00 -2.14
N PHE A 143 13.77 -3.36 -2.62
CA PHE A 143 13.79 -2.67 -3.90
C PHE A 143 14.63 -1.41 -3.85
N GLY A 144 14.68 -0.71 -2.73
CA GLY A 144 15.52 0.48 -2.53
C GLY A 144 17.01 0.19 -2.71
N ILE A 145 17.49 -0.94 -2.17
CA ILE A 145 18.90 -1.34 -2.37
C ILE A 145 19.15 -1.99 -3.74
N SER A 146 18.12 -2.57 -4.36
CA SER A 146 18.24 -3.28 -5.64
C SER A 146 18.06 -2.36 -6.85
N PHE A 147 17.37 -1.23 -6.72
CA PHE A 147 17.19 -0.29 -7.81
C PHE A 147 17.89 1.02 -7.50
N GLY A 148 18.87 1.35 -8.34
CA GLY A 148 19.45 2.68 -8.40
C GLY A 148 18.41 3.75 -8.68
N VAL A 149 18.81 5.01 -8.52
CA VAL A 149 17.91 6.16 -8.66
C VAL A 149 17.22 6.18 -10.02
N LEU A 150 17.95 5.99 -11.12
CA LEU A 150 17.37 6.00 -12.47
C LEU A 150 16.32 4.87 -12.64
N PRO A 151 16.63 3.59 -12.36
CA PRO A 151 15.63 2.52 -12.40
C PRO A 151 14.40 2.79 -11.52
N ALA A 152 14.59 3.31 -10.30
CA ALA A 152 13.49 3.68 -9.41
C ALA A 152 12.61 4.78 -10.02
N LEU A 153 13.20 5.85 -10.56
CA LEU A 153 12.48 6.94 -11.22
C LEU A 153 11.65 6.44 -12.41
N VAL A 154 12.22 5.56 -13.25
CA VAL A 154 11.52 4.93 -14.38
C VAL A 154 10.34 4.10 -13.86
N LEU A 155 10.56 3.26 -12.85
CA LEU A 155 9.52 2.42 -12.27
C LEU A 155 8.35 3.26 -11.72
N LEU A 156 8.64 4.26 -10.88
CA LEU A 156 7.63 5.13 -10.29
C LEU A 156 6.84 5.90 -11.34
N THR A 157 7.53 6.39 -12.38
CA THR A 157 6.90 7.14 -13.48
C THR A 157 5.97 6.24 -14.29
N VAL A 158 6.43 5.04 -14.68
CA VAL A 158 5.61 4.10 -15.45
C VAL A 158 4.37 3.67 -14.68
N LEU A 159 4.51 3.35 -13.38
CA LEU A 159 3.38 2.96 -12.54
C LEU A 159 2.39 4.12 -12.31
N ALA A 160 2.90 5.35 -12.12
CA ALA A 160 2.05 6.53 -12.03
C ALA A 160 1.27 6.77 -13.33
N VAL A 161 1.92 6.68 -14.49
CA VAL A 161 1.25 6.85 -15.79
C VAL A 161 0.21 5.75 -16.01
N TYR A 162 0.54 4.50 -15.67
CA TYR A 162 -0.40 3.39 -15.77
C TYR A 162 -1.65 3.61 -14.90
N ASP A 163 -1.48 4.02 -13.64
CA ASP A 163 -2.59 4.29 -12.73
C ASP A 163 -3.47 5.46 -13.22
N ALA A 164 -2.84 6.54 -13.71
CA ALA A 164 -3.57 7.66 -14.31
C ALA A 164 -4.42 7.24 -15.52
N ILE A 165 -3.86 6.40 -16.41
CA ILE A 165 -4.57 5.89 -17.59
C ILE A 165 -5.69 4.95 -17.16
N SER A 166 -5.42 4.07 -16.19
CA SER A 166 -6.40 3.09 -15.68
C SER A 166 -7.63 3.80 -15.09
N VAL A 167 -7.40 4.82 -14.26
CA VAL A 167 -8.46 5.55 -13.56
C VAL A 167 -9.18 6.56 -14.44
N TYR A 168 -8.46 7.47 -15.13
CA TYR A 168 -9.10 8.55 -15.90
C TYR A 168 -9.42 8.18 -17.34
N GLY A 169 -8.73 7.18 -17.89
CA GLY A 169 -8.90 6.76 -19.28
C GLY A 169 -9.93 5.65 -19.41
N THR A 170 -9.70 4.52 -18.72
CA THR A 170 -10.49 3.30 -18.93
C THR A 170 -11.58 3.07 -17.89
N GLU A 171 -11.56 3.78 -16.75
CA GLU A 171 -12.48 3.60 -15.61
C GLU A 171 -12.62 2.16 -15.09
N HIS A 172 -11.79 1.22 -15.57
CA HIS A 172 -11.93 -0.23 -15.41
C HIS A 172 -11.67 -0.73 -13.97
N MET A 173 -11.13 0.14 -13.10
CA MET A 173 -10.97 -0.15 -11.68
C MET A 173 -12.32 -0.11 -10.92
N LEU A 174 -13.33 0.57 -11.46
CA LEU A 174 -14.66 0.66 -10.83
C LEU A 174 -15.48 -0.64 -10.97
N THR A 175 -15.14 -1.52 -11.91
CA THR A 175 -15.92 -2.73 -12.24
C THR A 175 -15.30 -4.05 -11.74
N LEU A 176 -14.08 -4.04 -11.17
CA LEU A 176 -13.35 -5.24 -10.71
C LEU A 176 -13.29 -5.42 -9.18
N ALA A 177 -13.96 -4.55 -8.42
CA ALA A 177 -13.75 -4.42 -6.97
C ALA A 177 -14.34 -5.56 -6.11
N SER A 178 -15.00 -6.58 -6.68
CA SER A 178 -15.69 -7.61 -5.89
C SER A 178 -14.81 -8.79 -5.45
N GLY A 179 -13.80 -9.20 -6.23
CA GLY A 179 -13.07 -10.45 -5.94
C GLY A 179 -11.95 -10.37 -4.88
N VAL A 180 -11.39 -9.19 -4.61
CA VAL A 180 -10.19 -9.04 -3.75
C VAL A 180 -10.54 -8.68 -2.30
N MET A 181 -11.68 -8.01 -2.06
CA MET A 181 -12.03 -7.51 -0.72
C MET A 181 -12.45 -8.63 0.26
N ASP A 182 -12.93 -9.76 -0.25
CA ASP A 182 -13.38 -10.88 0.59
C ASP A 182 -12.22 -11.75 1.12
N LEU A 183 -11.03 -11.62 0.53
CA LEU A 183 -9.88 -12.46 0.88
C LEU A 183 -9.19 -12.07 2.21
N ARG A 184 -9.48 -10.88 2.76
CA ARG A 184 -8.95 -10.37 4.05
C ARG A 184 -7.43 -10.52 4.18
N VAL A 185 -6.71 -10.03 3.17
CA VAL A 185 -5.25 -10.21 2.99
C VAL A 185 -4.49 -8.88 3.11
N PRO A 186 -3.20 -8.89 3.54
CA PRO A 186 -2.37 -7.69 3.77
C PRO A 186 -1.84 -7.07 2.46
N VAL A 187 -2.71 -6.90 1.47
CA VAL A 187 -2.44 -6.16 0.22
C VAL A 187 -3.25 -4.86 0.16
N VAL A 188 -4.26 -4.73 1.02
CA VAL A 188 -5.07 -3.53 1.22
C VAL A 188 -5.02 -3.18 2.71
N LEU A 189 -4.73 -1.93 3.03
CA LEU A 189 -4.77 -1.38 4.37
C LEU A 189 -6.21 -1.00 4.73
N VAL A 190 -6.64 -1.34 5.94
CA VAL A 190 -8.01 -1.17 6.42
C VAL A 190 -8.04 -0.15 7.55
N ILE A 191 -8.52 1.05 7.23
CA ILE A 191 -8.48 2.20 8.14
C ILE A 191 -9.87 2.41 8.75
N PRO A 192 -10.09 2.03 10.02
CA PRO A 192 -11.38 2.17 10.66
C PRO A 192 -11.73 3.64 10.91
N MET A 193 -12.99 4.02 10.63
CA MET A 193 -13.50 5.37 10.94
C MET A 193 -14.04 5.48 12.38
N THR A 194 -14.17 4.35 13.09
CA THR A 194 -14.54 4.26 14.50
C THR A 194 -13.71 3.19 15.23
N LEU A 195 -13.43 3.39 16.53
CA LEU A 195 -12.64 2.43 17.32
C LEU A 195 -13.36 1.11 17.60
N SER A 196 -14.69 1.09 17.47
CA SER A 196 -15.52 -0.10 17.61
C SER A 196 -15.60 -0.96 16.34
N TYR A 197 -14.90 -0.55 15.27
CA TYR A 197 -14.90 -1.28 14.01
C TYR A 197 -14.20 -2.63 14.15
N SER A 198 -14.89 -3.67 13.68
CA SER A 198 -14.40 -5.04 13.57
C SER A 198 -14.47 -5.45 12.10
N TYR A 199 -13.33 -5.76 11.51
CA TYR A 199 -13.24 -6.23 10.13
C TYR A 199 -13.74 -7.67 9.99
N LEU A 200 -13.73 -8.44 11.09
CA LEU A 200 -14.30 -9.78 11.10
C LEU A 200 -15.83 -9.75 10.94
N ASP A 201 -16.48 -8.74 11.53
CA ASP A 201 -17.95 -8.60 11.56
C ASP A 201 -18.49 -7.73 10.42
N ALA A 202 -17.64 -6.97 9.73
CA ALA A 202 -18.04 -6.15 8.61
C ALA A 202 -18.43 -7.02 7.40
N THR A 203 -19.68 -6.89 6.93
CA THR A 203 -20.08 -7.30 5.59
C THR A 203 -19.40 -6.39 4.58
N THR A 204 -18.52 -6.94 3.76
CA THR A 204 -17.89 -6.24 2.63
C THR A 204 -18.99 -5.73 1.70
N PRO A 205 -19.10 -4.42 1.44
CA PRO A 205 -20.13 -3.91 0.53
C PRO A 205 -19.89 -4.47 -0.86
N ASN A 206 -20.87 -5.22 -1.38
CA ASN A 206 -20.89 -5.69 -2.76
C ASN A 206 -21.45 -4.55 -3.64
N PRO A 207 -20.64 -3.89 -4.50
CA PRO A 207 -21.09 -2.75 -5.29
C PRO A 207 -22.05 -3.12 -6.42
N THR A 208 -22.40 -4.42 -6.58
CA THR A 208 -23.36 -4.91 -7.59
C THR A 208 -24.53 -5.70 -6.98
N ALA A 209 -24.69 -5.71 -5.66
CA ALA A 209 -25.91 -6.25 -5.06
C ALA A 209 -27.03 -5.21 -5.20
N GLU A 210 -27.66 -5.16 -6.38
CA GLU A 210 -29.02 -4.68 -6.48
C GLU A 210 -29.88 -5.54 -5.54
N ASP A 211 -30.52 -4.88 -4.57
CA ASP A 211 -31.56 -5.37 -3.66
C ASP A 211 -31.90 -6.87 -3.73
N GLU A 212 -31.21 -7.69 -2.94
CA GLU A 212 -31.74 -8.98 -2.52
C GLU A 212 -32.08 -8.96 -1.03
N THR A 213 -33.29 -8.44 -0.78
CA THR A 213 -34.26 -8.92 0.22
C THR A 213 -33.74 -9.19 1.65
N SER A 214 -33.88 -8.20 2.52
CA SER A 214 -33.99 -8.44 3.97
C SER A 214 -35.43 -8.78 4.34
N ASP A 215 -35.87 -9.97 3.94
CA ASP A 215 -37.11 -10.58 4.42
C ASP A 215 -36.73 -11.89 5.14
N ASP A 216 -36.34 -11.79 6.42
CA ASP A 216 -36.86 -12.70 7.46
C ASP A 216 -36.47 -12.25 8.88
N SER A 217 -37.50 -12.07 9.71
CA SER A 217 -37.62 -12.51 11.10
C SER A 217 -38.17 -11.45 12.07
N ALA A 218 -39.50 -11.46 12.24
CA ALA A 218 -40.12 -11.64 13.56
C ALA A 218 -41.66 -11.69 13.43
N ALA A 219 -42.22 -12.89 13.45
CA ALA A 219 -43.62 -13.09 13.73
C ALA A 219 -43.91 -12.82 15.23
N ALA A 220 -44.79 -11.86 15.54
CA ALA A 220 -45.87 -12.00 16.54
C ALA A 220 -46.75 -10.74 16.64
N ASN A 221 -48.01 -10.92 16.20
CA ASN A 221 -49.26 -10.38 16.75
C ASN A 221 -49.74 -8.93 16.50
N ASP A 222 -50.77 -8.88 15.66
CA ASP A 222 -52.15 -8.41 15.93
C ASP A 222 -52.54 -6.95 15.58
N ASP A 223 -53.37 -6.87 14.53
CA ASP A 223 -54.54 -6.03 14.29
C ASP A 223 -54.48 -4.49 14.48
N THR A 224 -54.61 -3.74 13.37
CA THR A 224 -55.84 -2.98 13.00
C THR A 224 -55.54 -1.75 12.09
N GLU A 225 -56.27 -1.74 10.97
CA GLU A 225 -56.74 -0.62 10.13
C GLU A 225 -55.84 0.23 9.22
N ALA A 226 -56.26 0.19 7.96
CA ALA A 226 -55.92 1.01 6.81
C ALA A 226 -56.07 2.53 7.04
N THR A 227 -55.16 3.32 6.46
CA THR A 227 -55.54 4.53 5.73
C THR A 227 -54.60 4.79 4.54
N THR A 228 -55.24 5.08 3.42
CA THR A 228 -54.70 5.45 2.11
C THR A 228 -54.10 6.87 2.12
N GLY A 229 -52.95 7.04 1.48
CA GLY A 229 -52.33 8.36 1.25
C GLY A 229 -51.34 8.35 0.10
N THR A 230 -51.89 8.44 -1.12
CA THR A 230 -51.32 9.00 -2.36
C THR A 230 -49.90 9.59 -2.32
N GLY A 231 -49.01 8.98 -3.11
CA GLY A 231 -48.20 9.66 -4.12
C GLY A 231 -47.11 10.62 -3.66
N GLU A 232 -45.86 10.15 -3.73
CA GLU A 232 -44.78 10.82 -4.44
C GLU A 232 -43.78 9.73 -4.85
N ALA A 233 -43.44 9.74 -6.14
CA ALA A 233 -42.64 8.74 -6.81
C ALA A 233 -41.16 8.83 -6.38
N ASP A 234 -40.52 7.68 -6.33
CA ASP A 234 -39.08 7.48 -6.26
C ASP A 234 -38.32 8.48 -7.15
N GLU A 235 -37.53 9.34 -6.51
CA GLU A 235 -36.26 9.81 -7.05
C GLU A 235 -35.17 9.27 -6.11
N SER A 236 -34.83 7.99 -6.28
CA SER A 236 -33.56 7.44 -5.79
C SER A 236 -32.43 8.03 -6.62
N ASP A 237 -31.97 9.21 -6.22
CA ASP A 237 -30.70 9.81 -6.64
C ASP A 237 -29.55 8.97 -6.06
N ASP A 238 -29.29 7.78 -6.64
CA ASP A 238 -28.11 6.97 -6.40
C ASP A 238 -26.89 7.56 -7.12
N VAL A 239 -26.42 8.72 -6.64
CA VAL A 239 -25.18 9.33 -7.11
C VAL A 239 -24.33 9.76 -5.91
N HIS A 240 -23.43 8.83 -5.53
CA HIS A 240 -22.33 8.96 -4.58
C HIS A 240 -22.71 8.97 -3.08
N ALA A 241 -22.78 7.78 -2.48
CA ALA A 241 -22.62 7.64 -1.03
C ALA A 241 -21.37 8.41 -0.57
N ASP A 242 -21.55 9.33 0.38
CA ASP A 242 -20.47 10.15 0.93
C ASP A 242 -19.37 9.19 1.46
N PRO A 243 -18.08 9.35 1.12
CA PRO A 243 -16.99 8.51 1.67
C PRO A 243 -16.99 8.43 3.21
N LEU A 244 -17.73 9.33 3.85
CA LEU A 244 -17.90 9.51 5.28
C LEU A 244 -19.06 8.68 5.88
N GLU A 245 -19.87 8.01 5.05
CA GLU A 245 -20.82 6.97 5.46
C GLU A 245 -20.18 5.58 5.48
N ARG A 246 -18.98 5.43 4.92
CA ARG A 246 -18.22 4.17 5.00
C ARG A 246 -17.60 4.00 6.39
N ASP A 247 -17.80 2.82 6.97
CA ASP A 247 -17.23 2.48 8.29
C ASP A 247 -15.70 2.31 8.28
N ALA A 248 -15.11 2.09 7.11
CA ALA A 248 -13.67 2.01 6.90
C ALA A 248 -13.23 2.56 5.54
N LEU A 249 -12.00 3.06 5.48
CA LEU A 249 -11.31 3.44 4.25
C LEU A 249 -10.30 2.35 3.86
N PHE A 250 -10.26 2.02 2.58
CA PHE A 250 -9.35 1.02 2.02
C PHE A 250 -8.30 1.70 1.15
N ILE A 251 -7.02 1.38 1.35
CA ILE A 251 -5.90 1.93 0.57
C ILE A 251 -4.99 0.78 0.15
N GLY A 252 -4.54 0.76 -1.10
CA GLY A 252 -3.60 -0.26 -1.56
C GLY A 252 -2.28 -0.17 -0.82
N LEU A 253 -1.74 -1.29 -0.34
CA LEU A 253 -0.42 -1.31 0.29
C LEU A 253 0.67 -0.81 -0.67
N GLY A 254 0.49 -1.06 -1.97
CA GLY A 254 1.38 -0.56 -3.03
C GLY A 254 1.57 0.96 -3.02
N ASP A 255 0.55 1.73 -2.62
CA ASP A 255 0.62 3.19 -2.56
C ASP A 255 1.61 3.70 -1.49
N ALA A 256 1.81 2.91 -0.43
CA ALA A 256 2.85 3.19 0.57
C ALA A 256 4.23 2.68 0.13
N ILE A 257 4.28 1.52 -0.53
CA ILE A 257 5.53 0.88 -0.94
C ILE A 257 6.23 1.64 -2.06
N ILE A 258 5.52 1.91 -3.16
CA ILE A 258 6.14 2.39 -4.41
C ILE A 258 6.89 3.72 -4.22
N PRO A 259 6.31 4.76 -3.60
CA PRO A 259 7.06 5.98 -3.26
C PRO A 259 8.28 5.71 -2.37
N SER A 260 8.14 4.79 -1.41
CA SER A 260 9.17 4.47 -0.43
C SER A 260 10.39 3.78 -1.06
N ILE A 261 10.24 3.14 -2.22
CA ILE A 261 11.37 2.59 -3.00
C ILE A 261 12.34 3.71 -3.39
N LEU A 262 11.84 4.84 -3.91
CA LEU A 262 12.69 5.97 -4.28
C LEU A 262 13.33 6.62 -3.06
N VAL A 263 12.61 6.70 -1.93
CA VAL A 263 13.17 7.19 -0.66
C VAL A 263 14.35 6.32 -0.20
N ALA A 264 14.17 5.01 -0.16
CA ALA A 264 15.20 4.06 0.25
C ALA A 264 16.38 4.04 -0.74
N SER A 265 16.10 4.04 -2.05
CA SER A 265 17.11 4.14 -3.11
C SER A 265 17.94 5.42 -3.02
N ALA A 266 17.27 6.58 -2.89
CA ALA A 266 17.95 7.86 -2.72
C ALA A 266 18.79 7.92 -1.44
N ALA A 267 18.39 7.23 -0.37
CA ALA A 267 19.18 7.16 0.85
C ALA A 267 20.39 6.23 0.71
N PHE A 268 20.24 5.09 0.02
CA PHE A 268 21.30 4.11 -0.16
C PHE A 268 22.37 4.57 -1.17
N PHE A 269 21.97 5.16 -2.28
CA PHE A 269 22.86 5.58 -3.37
C PHE A 269 23.35 7.03 -3.26
N ALA A 270 22.95 7.78 -2.22
CA ALA A 270 23.46 9.13 -2.01
C ALA A 270 24.96 9.12 -1.69
N SER A 271 25.70 10.04 -2.31
CA SER A 271 27.10 10.27 -1.98
C SER A 271 27.26 10.72 -0.52
N SER A 272 28.36 10.31 0.13
CA SER A 272 28.66 10.65 1.53
C SER A 272 28.80 12.15 1.79
N ASP A 273 29.07 12.93 0.75
CA ASP A 273 29.27 14.39 0.84
C ASP A 273 27.95 15.17 0.86
N VAL A 274 26.82 14.49 0.60
CA VAL A 274 25.49 15.09 0.60
C VAL A 274 25.08 15.41 2.03
N LEU A 275 24.53 16.61 2.25
CA LEU A 275 24.01 17.01 3.56
C LEU A 275 22.98 16.00 4.08
N SER A 276 23.23 15.44 5.26
CA SER A 276 22.31 14.54 5.95
C SER A 276 21.67 15.22 7.15
N VAL A 277 20.38 14.97 7.38
CA VAL A 277 19.63 15.43 8.56
C VAL A 277 19.13 14.18 9.29
N PHE A 278 19.45 14.05 10.58
CA PHE A 278 19.17 12.84 11.37
C PHE A 278 19.70 11.52 10.75
N GLY A 279 20.81 11.60 10.01
CA GLY A 279 21.39 10.43 9.32
C GLY A 279 20.70 10.05 8.00
N VAL A 280 19.69 10.82 7.56
CA VAL A 280 19.03 10.63 6.26
C VAL A 280 19.53 11.70 5.28
N PRO A 281 20.00 11.33 4.07
CA PRO A 281 20.40 12.29 3.04
C PRO A 281 19.25 13.24 2.66
N LEU A 282 19.57 14.52 2.43
CA LEU A 282 18.55 15.54 2.13
C LEU A 282 17.66 15.19 0.92
N PRO A 283 18.14 14.59 -0.19
CA PRO A 283 17.30 14.16 -1.30
C PRO A 283 16.26 13.10 -0.89
N ALA A 284 16.62 12.15 -0.02
CA ALA A 284 15.69 11.15 0.49
C ALA A 284 14.65 11.77 1.43
N LEU A 285 15.08 12.68 2.32
CA LEU A 285 14.18 13.36 3.26
C LEU A 285 13.18 14.27 2.54
N THR A 286 13.62 15.01 1.54
CA THR A 286 12.74 15.85 0.71
C THR A 286 11.82 15.01 -0.17
N ALA A 287 12.25 13.83 -0.64
CA ALA A 287 11.37 12.85 -1.28
C ALA A 287 10.25 12.37 -0.35
N MET A 288 10.56 12.07 0.93
CA MET A 288 9.54 11.74 1.93
C MET A 288 8.54 12.88 2.09
N VAL A 289 9.01 14.11 2.27
CA VAL A 289 8.13 15.30 2.39
C VAL A 289 7.26 15.45 1.14
N GLY A 290 7.83 15.26 -0.05
CA GLY A 290 7.10 15.26 -1.32
C GLY A 290 6.00 14.20 -1.37
N SER A 291 6.27 12.98 -0.91
CA SER A 291 5.28 11.91 -0.78
C SER A 291 4.11 12.33 0.12
N TYR A 292 4.39 12.95 1.27
CA TYR A 292 3.36 13.43 2.20
C TYR A 292 2.53 14.59 1.66
N LEU A 293 3.14 15.48 0.87
CA LEU A 293 2.39 16.53 0.16
C LEU A 293 1.44 15.89 -0.86
N GLY A 294 1.93 14.90 -1.63
CA GLY A 294 1.10 14.10 -2.54
C GLY A 294 -0.05 13.41 -1.82
N LEU A 295 0.22 12.74 -0.70
CA LEU A 295 -0.77 12.06 0.13
C LEU A 295 -1.81 13.04 0.69
N THR A 296 -1.39 14.21 1.16
CA THR A 296 -2.29 15.23 1.69
C THR A 296 -3.25 15.73 0.61
N ILE A 297 -2.74 15.99 -0.60
CA ILE A 297 -3.57 16.39 -1.74
C ILE A 297 -4.54 15.26 -2.10
N LEU A 298 -4.05 14.02 -2.20
CA LEU A 298 -4.86 12.85 -2.51
C LEU A 298 -6.02 12.68 -1.51
N LEU A 299 -5.71 12.66 -0.21
CA LEU A 299 -6.73 12.50 0.83
C LEU A 299 -7.73 13.67 0.82
N TRP A 300 -7.26 14.90 0.54
CA TRP A 300 -8.16 16.04 0.38
C TRP A 300 -9.12 15.88 -0.81
N MET A 301 -8.69 15.28 -1.93
CA MET A 301 -9.53 15.02 -3.09
C MET A 301 -10.52 13.88 -2.83
N VAL A 302 -10.06 12.80 -2.16
CA VAL A 302 -10.90 11.66 -1.77
C VAL A 302 -12.00 12.11 -0.80
N LEU A 303 -11.66 12.93 0.20
CA LEU A 303 -12.63 13.50 1.14
C LEU A 303 -13.64 14.46 0.48
N LYS A 304 -13.37 14.92 -0.75
CA LYS A 304 -14.31 15.68 -1.58
C LYS A 304 -15.17 14.80 -2.49
N GLY A 305 -15.10 13.47 -2.35
CA GLY A 305 -15.87 12.52 -3.15
C GLY A 305 -15.36 12.33 -4.58
N ARG A 306 -14.14 12.78 -4.90
CA ARG A 306 -13.57 12.62 -6.25
C ARG A 306 -12.70 11.37 -6.29
N ALA A 307 -13.10 10.36 -7.07
CA ALA A 307 -12.19 9.26 -7.42
C ALA A 307 -10.96 9.83 -8.14
N HIS A 308 -9.76 9.49 -7.68
CA HIS A 308 -8.49 9.99 -8.20
C HIS A 308 -7.46 8.87 -8.27
N ALA A 309 -6.61 8.92 -9.29
CA ALA A 309 -5.45 8.05 -9.39
C ALA A 309 -4.49 8.38 -8.25
N GLY A 310 -4.14 7.37 -7.46
CA GLY A 310 -3.35 7.54 -6.25
C GLY A 310 -1.87 7.74 -6.54
N LEU A 311 -1.31 6.85 -7.37
CA LEU A 311 0.12 6.82 -7.66
C LEU A 311 0.65 8.10 -8.35
N PRO A 312 -0.07 8.79 -9.25
CA PRO A 312 0.37 10.05 -9.81
C PRO A 312 0.71 11.11 -8.77
N LEU A 313 -0.14 11.29 -7.76
CA LEU A 313 0.07 12.29 -6.72
C LEU A 313 1.18 11.87 -5.77
N LEU A 314 1.21 10.60 -5.37
CA LEU A 314 2.19 10.06 -4.44
C LEU A 314 3.58 9.97 -5.08
N ASN A 315 3.71 9.30 -6.22
CA ASN A 315 4.98 9.15 -6.93
C ASN A 315 5.44 10.50 -7.48
N GLY A 316 4.54 11.30 -8.07
CA GLY A 316 4.87 12.62 -8.59
C GLY A 316 5.37 13.56 -7.50
N GLY A 317 4.71 13.57 -6.34
CA GLY A 317 5.16 14.33 -5.17
C GLY A 317 6.54 13.87 -4.68
N THR A 318 6.76 12.56 -4.61
CA THR A 318 8.03 11.96 -4.17
C THR A 318 9.18 12.28 -5.12
N ILE A 319 8.97 12.14 -6.43
CA ILE A 319 9.94 12.47 -7.48
C ILE A 319 10.26 13.97 -7.44
N ALA A 320 9.25 14.84 -7.35
CA ALA A 320 9.47 16.28 -7.27
C ALA A 320 10.26 16.66 -6.01
N GLY A 321 9.90 16.09 -4.86
CA GLY A 321 10.63 16.27 -3.60
C GLY A 321 12.09 15.85 -3.72
N TYR A 322 12.34 14.65 -4.26
CA TYR A 322 13.68 14.13 -4.51
C TYR A 322 14.52 15.07 -5.38
N ILE A 323 13.99 15.50 -6.54
CA ILE A 323 14.70 16.39 -7.47
C ILE A 323 15.01 17.72 -6.80
N VAL A 324 14.06 18.31 -6.08
CA VAL A 324 14.27 19.57 -5.35
C VAL A 324 15.39 19.42 -4.31
N GLY A 325 15.40 18.34 -3.54
CA GLY A 325 16.46 18.07 -2.57
C GLY A 325 17.83 17.85 -3.21
N ALA A 326 17.88 17.06 -4.29
CA ALA A 326 19.12 16.80 -5.03
C ALA A 326 19.75 18.10 -5.54
N LEU A 327 18.97 18.93 -6.21
CA LEU A 327 19.41 20.23 -6.73
C LEU A 327 19.82 21.18 -5.59
N ALA A 328 19.10 21.19 -4.47
CA ALA A 328 19.45 22.01 -3.31
C ALA A 328 20.79 21.61 -2.68
N THR A 329 21.22 20.36 -2.84
CA THR A 329 22.55 19.88 -2.41
C THR A 329 23.65 20.06 -3.44
N GLY A 330 23.36 20.70 -4.59
CA GLY A 330 24.33 20.96 -5.64
C GLY A 330 24.56 19.80 -6.62
N ILE A 331 23.76 18.73 -6.52
CA ILE A 331 23.78 17.63 -7.50
C ILE A 331 23.20 18.18 -8.81
N SER A 332 23.86 17.90 -9.95
CA SER A 332 23.33 18.32 -11.25
C SER A 332 22.04 17.57 -11.58
N LEU A 333 21.17 18.14 -12.42
CA LEU A 333 19.94 17.43 -12.82
C LEU A 333 20.25 16.10 -13.53
N VAL A 334 21.34 16.04 -14.29
CA VAL A 334 21.79 14.82 -14.98
C VAL A 334 22.15 13.73 -13.97
N ASP A 335 22.92 14.07 -12.95
CA ASP A 335 23.34 13.12 -11.92
C ASP A 335 22.17 12.72 -11.01
N ALA A 336 21.29 13.67 -10.68
CA ALA A 336 20.07 13.40 -9.91
C ALA A 336 19.13 12.44 -10.65
N LEU A 337 19.05 12.53 -11.98
CA LEU A 337 18.29 11.57 -12.79
C LEU A 337 19.04 10.24 -13.00
N GLY A 338 20.27 10.10 -12.52
CA GLY A 338 21.12 8.93 -12.73
C GLY A 338 21.55 8.75 -14.19
N LEU A 339 21.55 9.82 -14.99
CA LEU A 339 21.87 9.79 -16.41
C LEU A 339 23.37 9.96 -16.70
N GLY A 340 24.17 10.37 -15.71
CA GLY A 340 25.61 10.61 -15.85
C GLY A 340 26.40 9.48 -16.54
N PRO A 341 26.17 8.20 -16.22
CA PRO A 341 26.86 7.09 -16.90
C PRO A 341 26.52 6.90 -18.39
N TYR A 342 25.46 7.55 -18.89
CA TYR A 342 24.90 7.34 -20.24
C TYR A 342 25.12 8.54 -21.19
N LEU A 343 25.72 9.63 -20.72
CA LEU A 343 26.01 10.85 -21.49
C LEU A 343 27.52 11.04 -21.69
#